data_AF-A0A7Y2IVN2-F1
#
_entry.id   AF-A0A7Y2IVN2-F1
#
_cell.length_a   1.000
_cell.length_b   1.000
_cell.length_c   1.000
_cell.angle_alpha   90.00
_cell.angle_beta   90.00
_cell.angle_gamma   90.00
#
_symmetry.space_group_name_H-M   'P 1'
#
loop_
_entity.id
_entity.type
_entity.pdbx_description
1 polymer ?
#
loop_
_entity_poly.entity_id
_entity_poly.type
_entity_poly.pdbx_seq_one_letter_code
_entity_poly.pdbx_strand_id
1 'polypeptide(L)' 'MIAMQADWTRPNEEISGFLERHGRYGIPFNIVFGIVFGRGAPSGIALPEVLMPTLALDAVDTASTRNIVAD' A
#
# COMPACT_ATOMS: atom_id res chain seq x y z
N MET A 1 -2.08 -3.51 -11.17
CA MET A 1 -3.17 -2.49 -11.24
C MET A 1 -2.96 -1.54 -10.07
N ILE A 2 -3.12 -0.24 -10.25
CA ILE A 2 -3.02 0.75 -9.16
C ILE A 2 -4.43 1.03 -8.67
N ALA A 3 -4.69 0.83 -7.37
CA ALA A 3 -6.02 1.01 -6.79
C ALA A 3 -6.45 2.49 -6.74
N MET A 4 -5.49 3.36 -6.45
CA MET A 4 -5.67 4.81 -6.39
C MET A 4 -4.33 5.48 -6.70
N GLN A 5 -4.33 6.46 -7.58
CA GLN A 5 -3.19 7.36 -7.81
C GLN A 5 -3.63 8.78 -7.48
N ALA A 6 -2.87 9.44 -6.62
CA ALA A 6 -3.20 10.74 -6.08
C ALA A 6 -2.17 11.79 -6.54
N ASP A 7 -2.64 13.02 -6.85
CA ASP A 7 -1.82 14.22 -6.97
C ASP A 7 -2.08 15.11 -5.76
N TRP A 8 -1.01 15.37 -5.01
CA TRP A 8 -1.05 15.97 -3.69
C TRP A 8 -0.69 17.46 -3.74
N THR A 9 -0.35 17.95 -4.93
CA THR A 9 -0.11 19.38 -5.18
C THR A 9 -1.42 20.18 -5.26
N ARG A 10 -2.56 19.49 -5.28
CA ARG A 10 -3.90 20.07 -5.29
C ARG A 10 -4.71 19.50 -4.12
N PRO A 11 -5.42 20.33 -3.35
CA PRO A 11 -6.31 19.86 -2.30
C PRO A 11 -7.36 18.91 -2.86
N ASN A 12 -7.56 17.77 -2.21
CA ASN A 12 -8.58 16.79 -2.55
C ASN A 12 -9.03 16.07 -1.28
N GLU A 13 -10.31 16.17 -0.96
CA GLU A 13 -10.90 15.63 0.26
C GLU A 13 -10.82 14.09 0.34
N GLU A 14 -10.93 13.39 -0.79
CA GLU A 14 -10.80 11.93 -0.85
C GLU A 14 -9.37 11.49 -0.51
N ILE A 15 -8.37 12.21 -1.03
CA ILE A 15 -6.95 11.96 -0.75
C ILE A 15 -6.66 12.23 0.73
N SER A 16 -7.10 13.38 1.26
CA SER A 16 -6.92 13.73 2.67
C SER A 16 -7.57 12.70 3.59
N GLY A 17 -8.82 12.32 3.32
CA GLY A 17 -9.52 11.30 4.09
C GLY A 17 -8.85 9.93 3.99
N PHE A 18 -8.26 9.56 2.84
CA PHE A 18 -7.51 8.32 2.70
C PHE A 18 -6.24 8.32 3.58
N LEU A 19 -5.49 9.41 3.61
CA LEU A 19 -4.29 9.55 4.44
C LEU A 19 -4.64 9.52 5.93
N GLU A 20 -5.68 10.24 6.36
CA GLU A 20 -6.16 10.27 7.74
C GLU A 20 -6.56 8.87 8.24
N ARG A 21 -7.31 8.11 7.43
CA ARG A 21 -7.69 6.72 7.78
C ARG A 21 -6.50 5.80 7.98
N HIS A 22 -5.36 6.10 7.35
CA HIS A 22 -4.11 5.35 7.52
C HIS A 22 -3.13 6.04 8.49
N GLY A 23 -3.59 7.04 9.26
CA GLY A 23 -2.80 7.73 10.29
C GLY A 23 -1.64 8.54 9.73
N ARG A 24 -1.76 9.02 8.49
CA ARG A 24 -0.71 9.78 7.81
C ARG A 24 -1.20 11.18 7.46
N TYR A 25 -0.28 12.13 7.57
CA TYR A 25 -0.47 13.54 7.19
C TYR A 25 0.65 14.04 6.27
N GLY A 26 1.69 13.22 6.05
CA GLY A 26 2.89 13.54 5.27
C GLY A 26 2.92 12.83 3.91
N ILE A 27 3.66 13.42 2.98
CA ILE A 27 3.80 12.99 1.58
C ILE A 27 5.30 12.82 1.31
N PRO A 28 5.73 11.81 0.53
CA PRO A 28 4.95 10.79 -0.17
C PRO A 28 4.46 9.64 0.75
N PHE A 29 3.36 8.98 0.36
CA PHE A 29 2.78 7.78 1.03
C PHE A 29 2.53 6.75 -0.04
N ASN A 30 3.05 5.54 0.19
CA ASN A 30 2.85 4.39 -0.67
C ASN A 30 2.32 3.25 0.19
N ILE A 31 1.34 2.52 -0.32
CA ILE A 31 0.73 1.38 0.36
C ILE A 31 0.43 0.28 -0.64
N VAL A 32 0.75 -0.96 -0.28
CA VAL A 32 0.48 -2.15 -1.10
C VAL A 32 -0.65 -2.93 -0.47
N PHE A 33 -1.70 -3.23 -1.24
CA PHE A 33 -2.82 -4.06 -0.80
C PHE A 33 -2.71 -5.46 -1.41
N GLY A 34 -3.21 -6.47 -0.70
CA GLY A 34 -3.22 -7.84 -1.20
C GLY A 34 -3.66 -8.85 -0.15
N ILE A 35 -3.21 -10.10 -0.30
CA ILE A 35 -3.43 -11.19 0.66
C ILE A 35 -2.10 -11.44 1.37
N VAL A 36 -2.11 -11.27 2.68
CA VAL A 36 -0.93 -11.49 3.52
C VAL A 36 -1.24 -12.69 4.42
N PHE A 37 -0.41 -13.73 4.34
CA PHE A 37 -0.61 -14.99 5.07
C PHE A 37 -2.02 -15.61 4.92
N GLY A 38 -2.59 -15.56 3.72
CA GLY A 38 -3.92 -16.14 3.43
C GLY A 38 -5.12 -15.36 3.98
N ARG A 39 -4.91 -14.18 4.59
CA ARG A 39 -5.98 -13.22 4.92
C ARG A 39 -5.91 -12.03 3.96
N GLY A 40 -7.07 -11.57 3.48
CA GLY A 40 -7.13 -10.26 2.84
C GLY A 40 -6.53 -9.23 3.79
N ALA A 41 -5.62 -8.40 3.28
CA ALA A 41 -5.01 -7.30 4.00
C ALA A 41 -5.67 -5.98 3.56
N PRO A 42 -6.92 -5.70 3.99
CA PRO A 42 -7.62 -4.47 3.64
C PRO A 42 -6.92 -3.23 4.21
N SER A 43 -6.12 -3.41 5.28
CA SER A 43 -5.30 -2.35 5.88
C SER A 43 -4.01 -2.07 5.11
N GLY A 44 -3.62 -2.93 4.16
CA GLY A 44 -2.41 -2.80 3.34
C GLY A 44 -1.08 -2.86 4.10
N ILE A 45 0.02 -2.76 3.34
CA ILE A 45 1.40 -2.68 3.81
C ILE A 45 1.91 -1.28 3.46
N ALA A 46 2.03 -0.41 4.47
CA ALA A 46 2.57 0.94 4.27
C ALA A 46 4.08 0.88 4.03
N LEU A 47 4.55 1.58 3.01
CA LEU A 47 5.97 1.65 2.67
C LEU A 47 6.62 2.92 3.24
N PRO A 48 7.96 2.92 3.37
CA PRO A 48 8.69 4.13 3.74
C PRO A 48 8.51 5.26 2.72
N GLU A 49 8.69 6.50 3.17
CA GLU A 49 8.63 7.69 2.31
C GLU A 49 9.75 7.69 1.27
N VAL A 50 10.95 7.24 1.67
CA VAL A 50 12.06 6.97 0.74
C VAL A 50 11.87 5.58 0.16
N LEU A 51 11.31 5.54 -1.05
CA LEU A 51 10.99 4.27 -1.72
C LEU A 51 12.20 3.75 -2.50
N MET A 52 12.60 2.51 -2.21
CA MET A 52 13.58 1.76 -3.00
C MET A 52 12.86 0.69 -3.84
N PRO A 53 13.34 0.38 -5.06
CA PRO A 53 12.72 -0.65 -5.90
C PRO A 53 12.58 -2.01 -5.21
N THR A 54 13.59 -2.41 -4.44
CA THR A 54 13.58 -3.66 -3.67
C THR A 54 12.46 -3.68 -2.65
N LEU A 55 12.29 -2.63 -1.85
CA LEU A 55 11.21 -2.53 -0.85
C LEU A 55 9.82 -2.57 -1.48
N ALA A 56 9.65 -1.98 -2.67
CA ALA A 56 8.39 -2.03 -3.40
C ALA A 56 8.08 -3.46 -3.89
N LEU A 57 9.08 -4.13 -4.46
CA LEU A 57 8.94 -5.51 -4.95
C LEU A 57 8.69 -6.49 -3.80
N ASP A 58 9.44 -6.38 -2.70
CA ASP A 58 9.29 -7.22 -1.50
C ASP A 58 7.88 -7.09 -0.90
N ALA A 59 7.34 -5.87 -0.85
CA ALA A 59 6.00 -5.62 -0.36
C ALA A 59 4.93 -6.20 -1.29
N VAL A 60 5.14 -6.12 -2.61
CA VAL A 60 4.25 -6.74 -3.60
C VAL A 60 4.29 -8.26 -3.47
N ASP A 61 5.46 -8.87 -3.30
CA ASP A 61 5.60 -10.32 -3.12
C ASP A 61 4.92 -10.79 -1.83
N THR A 62 5.11 -10.04 -0.75
CA THR A 62 4.45 -10.28 0.55
C THR A 62 2.93 -10.21 0.42
N ALA A 63 2.41 -9.20 -0.29
CA ALA A 63 0.98 -9.02 -0.53
C ALA A 63 0.40 -9.96 -1.60
N SER A 64 1.27 -10.57 -2.42
CA SER A 64 0.89 -11.52 -3.47
C SER A 64 0.98 -12.97 -3.00
N THR A 65 1.43 -13.22 -1.76
CA THR A 65 1.57 -14.56 -1.20
C THR A 65 0.18 -15.18 -0.97
N ARG A 66 -0.39 -15.67 -2.06
CA ARG A 66 -1.25 -16.86 -2.07
C ARG A 66 -0.37 -17.95 -1.49
N ASN A 67 -0.78 -18.54 -0.37
CA ASN A 67 -0.14 -19.72 0.16
C ASN A 67 -0.29 -20.84 -0.89
N ILE A 68 0.65 -20.93 -1.84
CA ILE A 68 0.79 -22.07 -2.75
C ILE A 68 1.58 -23.15 -2.01
N VAL A 69 0.96 -23.67 -0.95
CA VAL A 69 1.19 -25.06 -0.53
C VAL A 69 0.46 -25.83 -1.65
N ALA A 70 1.10 -26.35 -2.70
CA ALA A 70 2.10 -27.43 -2.73
C ALA A 70 1.68 -28.58 -1.81
N ASP A 71 0.96 -29.54 -2.41
CA ASP A 71 0.32 -30.77 -1.91
C ASP A 71 -1.04 -30.67 -1.20
#